data_AF-A0A8H5ZVG8-F1
#
_entry.id   AF-A0A8H5ZVG8-F1
#
_cell.length_a   1.000
_cell.length_b   1.000
_cell.length_c   1.000
_cell.angle_alpha   90.00
_cell.angle_beta   90.00
_cell.angle_gamma   90.00
#
_symmetry.space_group_name_H-M   'P 1'
#
loop_
_entity.id
_entity.type
_entity.pdbx_description
1 polymer ?
#
loop_
_entity_poly.entity_id
_entity_poly.type
_entity_poly.pdbx_seq_one_letter_code
_entity_poly.pdbx_strand_id
1 'polypeptide(L)'
;MSTSLSPTSSPFTRAVVSSMRKLYVSLPPPIPSLARAGRHILSADPITDNTDSYPESLADKSWDNTGLLLEAPFNPTRRQRNSVLLAIDLTKAVADEAIARKASAIVAYHPIIFRGLKSLTFTDPQQQSLLHLAQEGISVYSPHTAVDATPGGMADWLCDI
;
A
#
# COMPACT_ATOMS: atom_id res chain seq x y z
N MET A 1 8.89 -1.27 -25.37
CA MET A 1 9.45 0.09 -25.31
C MET A 1 9.54 0.48 -23.84
N SER A 2 10.73 0.81 -23.37
CA SER A 2 11.05 1.09 -21.97
C SER A 2 10.40 2.41 -21.53
N THR A 3 9.35 2.35 -20.71
CA THR A 3 8.88 3.51 -19.93
C THR A 3 9.85 3.72 -18.78
N SER A 4 10.85 4.55 -19.02
CA SER A 4 11.77 5.00 -17.98
C SER A 4 10.97 5.75 -16.91
N LEU A 5 10.84 5.16 -15.72
CA LEU A 5 10.42 5.88 -14.53
C LEU A 5 11.28 7.15 -14.40
N SER A 6 10.64 8.29 -14.15
CA SER A 6 11.37 9.55 -14.03
C SER A 6 12.48 9.44 -12.97
N PRO A 7 13.67 10.03 -13.21
CA PRO A 7 14.83 9.88 -12.35
C PRO A 7 14.67 10.51 -10.96
N THR A 8 13.51 11.12 -10.67
CA THR A 8 13.18 11.80 -9.42
C THR A 8 12.35 10.96 -8.44
N SER A 9 11.95 9.74 -8.81
CA SER A 9 11.18 8.88 -7.90
C SER A 9 12.04 8.35 -6.74
N SER A 10 11.65 8.73 -5.52
CA SER A 10 12.27 8.30 -4.27
C SER A 10 12.45 6.78 -4.25
N PRO A 11 13.53 6.23 -3.66
CA PRO A 11 13.67 4.80 -3.41
C PRO A 11 12.43 4.19 -2.75
N PHE A 12 11.69 5.01 -1.99
CA PHE A 12 10.41 4.69 -1.39
C PHE A 12 9.30 4.43 -2.43
N THR A 13 9.08 5.33 -3.39
CA THR A 13 8.10 5.14 -4.48
C THR A 13 8.39 3.86 -5.25
N ARG A 14 9.68 3.58 -5.53
CA ARG A 14 10.11 2.34 -6.16
C ARG A 14 9.89 1.11 -5.29
N ALA A 15 10.07 1.20 -3.97
CA ALA A 15 9.84 0.09 -3.05
C ALA A 15 8.35 -0.21 -2.85
N VAL A 16 7.49 0.81 -2.80
CA VAL A 16 6.02 0.63 -2.77
C VAL A 16 5.54 0.02 -4.07
N VAL A 17 5.92 0.59 -5.22
CA VAL A 17 5.59 0.06 -6.55
C VAL A 17 6.11 -1.38 -6.73
N SER A 18 7.35 -1.66 -6.33
CA SER A 18 7.97 -2.99 -6.43
C SER A 18 7.34 -4.00 -5.47
N SER A 19 6.99 -3.59 -4.25
CA SER A 19 6.33 -4.45 -3.26
C SER A 19 4.87 -4.69 -3.60
N MET A 20 4.14 -3.68 -4.10
CA MET A 20 2.81 -3.84 -4.68
C MET A 20 2.85 -4.78 -5.89
N ARG A 21 3.83 -4.63 -6.80
CA ARG A 21 4.07 -5.60 -7.91
C ARG A 21 4.27 -7.03 -7.41
N LYS A 22 5.00 -7.23 -6.30
CA LYS A 22 5.26 -8.57 -5.75
C LYS A 22 4.07 -9.15 -4.98
N LEU A 23 3.31 -8.32 -4.27
CA LEU A 23 2.10 -8.72 -3.56
C LEU A 23 1.00 -9.14 -4.57
N TYR A 24 0.89 -8.44 -5.70
CA TYR A 24 -0.10 -8.73 -6.73
C TYR A 24 0.18 -9.99 -7.58
N VAL A 25 1.45 -10.37 -7.75
CA VAL A 25 1.83 -11.63 -8.40
C VAL A 25 1.52 -12.86 -7.54
N SER A 26 1.05 -12.67 -6.30
CA SER A 26 0.80 -13.77 -5.34
C SER A 26 -0.68 -14.00 -4.98
N LEU A 27 -1.62 -13.22 -5.52
CA LEU A 27 -3.06 -13.45 -5.33
C LEU A 27 -3.58 -14.43 -6.42
N PRO A 28 -4.32 -15.49 -6.05
CA PRO A 28 -4.92 -16.38 -7.05
C PRO A 28 -6.10 -15.70 -7.77
N PRO A 29 -6.42 -16.09 -9.02
CA PRO A 29 -7.59 -15.60 -9.75
C PRO A 29 -8.91 -16.06 -9.09
N PRO A 30 -10.06 -15.42 -9.38
CA PRO A 30 -11.37 -15.85 -8.86
C PRO A 30 -11.68 -17.29 -9.31
N ILE A 31 -12.25 -18.09 -8.41
CA ILE A 31 -12.42 -19.54 -8.55
C ILE A 31 -13.55 -19.86 -9.55
N PRO A 32 -13.28 -20.57 -10.67
CA PRO A 32 -14.31 -21.28 -11.41
C PRO A 32 -14.39 -22.74 -10.92
N SER A 33 -15.55 -23.11 -10.38
CA SER A 33 -16.10 -24.48 -10.20
C SER A 33 -15.17 -25.66 -9.84
N LEU A 34 -15.46 -26.31 -8.71
CA LEU A 34 -15.06 -27.65 -8.25
C LEU A 34 -14.30 -28.56 -9.26
N ALA A 35 -13.00 -28.79 -9.01
CA ALA A 35 -12.31 -30.04 -9.35
C ALA A 35 -11.07 -30.30 -8.47
N ARG A 36 -11.23 -31.25 -7.55
CA ARG A 36 -10.30 -32.25 -6.99
C ARG A 36 -8.77 -32.09 -7.19
N ALA A 37 -8.07 -32.04 -6.04
CA ALA A 37 -6.76 -32.62 -5.69
C ALA A 37 -5.59 -32.59 -6.70
N GLY A 38 -4.53 -31.87 -6.34
CA GLY A 38 -3.18 -32.08 -6.88
C GLY A 38 -2.39 -30.78 -6.97
N ARG A 39 -1.25 -30.70 -6.27
CA ARG A 39 -0.31 -29.57 -6.32
C ARG A 39 0.07 -29.27 -7.77
N HIS A 40 -0.21 -28.06 -8.24
CA HIS A 40 0.29 -27.56 -9.51
C HIS A 40 0.78 -26.12 -9.39
N ILE A 41 2.02 -25.91 -9.86
CA ILE A 41 2.62 -24.62 -10.17
C ILE A 41 1.95 -24.15 -11.46
N LEU A 42 1.21 -23.04 -11.41
CA LEU A 42 0.59 -22.42 -12.57
C LEU A 42 1.58 -21.41 -13.17
N SER A 43 1.95 -21.59 -14.44
CA SER A 43 2.69 -20.59 -15.22
C SER A 43 1.75 -19.46 -15.63
N ALA A 44 2.11 -18.23 -15.31
CA ALA A 44 1.37 -17.04 -15.71
C ALA A 44 1.78 -16.58 -17.11
N ASP A 45 0.79 -16.30 -17.97
CA ASP A 45 0.97 -15.48 -19.17
C ASP A 45 1.20 -14.00 -18.77
N PRO A 46 1.93 -13.22 -19.61
CA PRO A 46 2.38 -11.89 -19.25
C PRO A 46 1.23 -10.88 -19.36
N ILE A 47 0.56 -10.59 -18.25
CA ILE A 47 -0.23 -9.36 -18.11
C ILE A 47 0.75 -8.21 -17.90
N THR A 48 0.65 -7.25 -18.81
CA THR A 48 1.56 -6.12 -18.97
C THR A 48 1.63 -5.23 -17.73
N ASP A 49 2.86 -4.98 -17.28
CA ASP A 49 3.36 -3.74 -16.70
C ASP A 49 2.32 -2.64 -16.43
N ASN A 50 1.67 -2.66 -15.26
CA ASN A 50 1.04 -1.44 -14.78
C ASN A 50 1.01 -1.36 -13.25
N THR A 51 1.56 -0.27 -12.74
CA THR A 51 1.29 0.28 -11.40
C THR A 51 -0.13 0.85 -11.27
N ASP A 52 -0.95 0.76 -12.32
CA ASP A 52 -2.35 1.19 -12.39
C ASP A 52 -3.35 0.17 -11.83
N SER A 53 -2.99 -0.64 -10.82
CA SER A 53 -3.98 -1.57 -10.26
C SER A 53 -5.11 -0.83 -9.54
N TYR A 54 -4.82 0.32 -8.90
CA TYR A 54 -5.81 1.18 -8.24
C TYR A 54 -5.46 2.66 -8.46
N PRO A 55 -5.69 3.20 -9.66
CA PRO A 55 -5.24 4.55 -9.98
C PRO A 55 -5.96 5.58 -9.12
N GLU A 56 -5.20 6.50 -8.51
CA GLU A 56 -5.76 7.52 -7.60
C GLU A 56 -6.79 8.42 -8.29
N SER A 57 -6.82 8.47 -9.63
CA SER A 57 -7.82 9.20 -10.41
C SER A 57 -9.24 8.63 -10.27
N LEU A 58 -9.38 7.38 -9.83
CA LEU A 58 -10.68 6.75 -9.55
C LEU A 58 -11.20 7.07 -8.15
N ALA A 59 -10.36 7.60 -7.26
CA ALA A 59 -10.82 8.03 -5.94
C ALA A 59 -11.76 9.24 -6.04
N ASP A 60 -12.75 9.30 -5.15
CA ASP A 60 -13.65 10.46 -5.05
C ASP A 60 -12.93 11.66 -4.43
N LYS A 61 -12.42 12.54 -5.30
CA LYS A 61 -11.65 13.72 -4.91
C LYS A 61 -12.45 14.79 -4.15
N SER A 62 -13.77 14.67 -4.06
CA SER A 62 -14.59 15.67 -3.37
C SER A 62 -14.48 15.56 -1.84
N TRP A 63 -14.11 14.38 -1.32
CA TRP A 63 -14.03 14.14 0.12
C TRP A 63 -12.90 13.20 0.57
N ASP A 64 -12.37 12.37 -0.33
CA ASP A 64 -11.38 11.36 0.03
C ASP A 64 -9.95 11.91 0.10
N ASN A 65 -9.10 11.24 0.88
CA ASN A 65 -7.66 11.46 0.91
C ASN A 65 -6.90 10.16 0.57
N THR A 66 -7.01 9.74 -0.69
CA THR A 66 -6.27 8.64 -1.28
C THR A 66 -4.87 9.09 -1.72
N GLY A 67 -3.85 8.28 -1.47
CA GLY A 67 -2.49 8.45 -1.99
C GLY A 67 -1.40 8.28 -0.94
N LEU A 68 -0.22 8.86 -1.21
CA LEU A 68 0.91 8.91 -0.27
C LEU A 68 0.63 9.96 0.83
N LEU A 69 0.31 9.50 2.04
CA LEU A 69 -0.09 10.37 3.16
C LEU A 69 1.06 10.73 4.09
N LEU A 70 2.09 9.90 4.15
CA LEU A 70 3.32 10.16 4.90
C LEU A 70 4.50 9.64 4.10
N GLU A 71 5.40 10.53 3.68
CA GLU A 71 6.71 10.13 3.16
C GLU A 71 7.76 10.25 4.27
N ALA A 72 8.39 9.13 4.62
CA ALA A 72 9.46 9.12 5.60
C ALA A 72 10.82 9.45 4.95
N PRO A 73 11.71 10.18 5.65
CA PRO A 73 13.04 10.49 5.15
C PRO A 73 13.86 9.23 4.90
N PHE A 74 14.50 9.18 3.73
CA PHE A 74 15.44 8.11 3.41
C PHE A 74 16.74 8.27 4.19
N ASN A 75 17.15 7.22 4.92
CA ASN A 75 18.44 7.17 5.60
C ASN A 75 19.23 5.93 5.14
N PRO A 76 20.35 6.09 4.42
CA PRO A 76 21.12 4.96 3.89
C PRO A 76 21.79 4.10 4.96
N THR A 77 21.97 4.61 6.18
CA THR A 77 22.55 3.84 7.30
C THR A 77 21.48 3.05 8.07
N ARG A 78 20.20 3.36 7.85
CA ARG A 78 19.08 2.68 8.51
C ARG A 78 18.77 1.37 7.78
N ARG A 79 18.99 0.25 8.47
CA ARG A 79 18.65 -1.08 7.94
C ARG A 79 17.13 -1.28 7.98
N GLN A 80 16.48 -1.15 6.83
CA GLN A 80 15.09 -1.53 6.63
C GLN A 80 14.93 -2.80 5.80
N ARG A 81 13.83 -3.52 6.01
CA ARG A 81 13.44 -4.64 5.16
C ARG A 81 12.66 -4.09 3.97
N ASN A 82 12.95 -4.59 2.78
CA ASN A 82 12.13 -4.35 1.59
C ASN A 82 10.80 -5.11 1.70
N SER A 83 9.91 -4.61 2.55
CA SER A 83 8.63 -5.22 2.90
C SER A 83 7.59 -4.14 3.23
N VAL A 84 6.34 -4.46 2.94
CA VAL A 84 5.17 -3.61 3.19
C VAL A 84 4.24 -4.31 4.15
N LEU A 85 3.73 -3.59 5.15
CA LEU A 85 2.65 -4.07 6.02
C LEU A 85 1.30 -3.61 5.44
N LEU A 86 0.37 -4.55 5.28
CA LEU A 86 -1.00 -4.26 4.84
C LEU A 86 -1.93 -4.22 6.06
N ALA A 87 -2.80 -3.21 6.12
CA ALA A 87 -3.78 -3.07 7.20
C ALA A 87 -5.08 -2.45 6.69
N ILE A 88 -6.18 -2.64 7.43
CA ILE A 88 -7.40 -1.85 7.22
C ILE A 88 -7.22 -0.48 7.86
N ASP A 89 -6.94 -0.46 9.17
CA ASP A 89 -6.70 0.74 9.96
C ASP A 89 -5.25 0.84 10.42
N LEU A 90 -4.66 2.03 10.29
CA LEU A 90 -3.37 2.33 10.92
C LEU A 90 -3.56 2.77 12.37
N THR A 91 -3.78 1.77 13.24
CA THR A 91 -3.80 1.98 14.70
C THR A 91 -2.39 2.07 15.27
N LYS A 92 -2.27 2.52 16.54
CA LYS A 92 -0.98 2.51 17.24
C LYS A 92 -0.33 1.12 17.25
N ALA A 93 -1.11 0.06 17.47
CA ALA A 93 -0.59 -1.31 17.49
C ALA A 93 -0.02 -1.72 16.12
N VAL A 94 -0.67 -1.32 15.03
CA VAL A 94 -0.18 -1.55 13.66
C VAL A 94 1.11 -0.76 13.39
N ALA A 95 1.19 0.48 13.86
CA ALA A 95 2.41 1.28 13.76
C ALA A 95 3.57 0.63 14.54
N ASP A 96 3.33 0.21 15.78
CA ASP A 96 4.31 -0.48 16.61
C ASP A 96 4.77 -1.81 15.94
N GLU A 97 3.85 -2.56 15.33
CA GLU A 97 4.15 -3.78 14.57
C GLU A 97 5.04 -3.50 13.36
N ALA A 98 4.74 -2.46 12.58
CA ALA A 98 5.54 -2.08 11.41
C ALA A 98 6.97 -1.70 11.80
N ILE A 99 7.12 -0.95 12.90
CA ILE A 99 8.42 -0.56 13.47
C ILE A 99 9.18 -1.80 13.94
N ALA A 100 8.55 -2.67 14.73
CA ALA A 100 9.17 -3.90 15.23
C ALA A 100 9.66 -4.80 14.09
N ARG A 101 8.89 -4.86 13.00
CA ARG A 101 9.22 -5.64 11.80
C ARG A 101 10.20 -4.94 10.85
N LYS A 102 10.52 -3.66 11.09
CA LYS A 102 11.36 -2.81 10.24
C LYS A 102 10.85 -2.77 8.80
N ALA A 103 9.53 -2.65 8.64
CA ALA A 103 8.91 -2.49 7.34
C ALA A 103 9.39 -1.19 6.66
N SER A 104 9.33 -1.14 5.33
CA SER A 104 9.63 0.09 4.58
C SER A 104 8.40 0.94 4.30
N ALA A 105 7.21 0.34 4.34
CA ALA A 105 5.95 1.05 4.16
C ALA A 105 4.79 0.35 4.86
N ILE A 106 3.73 1.12 5.06
CA ILE A 106 2.39 0.63 5.38
C ILE A 106 1.45 1.00 4.24
N VAL A 107 0.62 0.06 3.81
CA VAL A 107 -0.56 0.33 2.99
C VAL A 107 -1.78 0.08 3.88
N ALA A 108 -2.47 1.15 4.25
CA ALA A 108 -3.67 1.10 5.07
C ALA A 108 -4.89 1.44 4.22
N TYR A 109 -5.96 0.66 4.28
CA TYR A 109 -7.18 0.94 3.51
C TYR A 109 -7.79 2.30 3.90
N HIS A 110 -7.97 2.56 5.19
CA HIS A 110 -8.49 3.83 5.67
C HIS A 110 -7.38 4.90 5.76
N PRO A 111 -7.60 6.12 5.22
CA PRO A 111 -6.65 7.21 5.31
C PRO A 111 -6.39 7.61 6.75
N ILE A 112 -5.17 7.38 7.25
CA ILE A 112 -4.80 7.87 8.59
C ILE A 112 -4.91 9.39 8.69
N ILE A 113 -4.65 10.13 7.62
CA ILE A 113 -4.93 11.58 7.52
C ILE A 113 -6.22 11.73 6.70
N PHE A 114 -7.39 11.67 7.33
CA PHE A 114 -8.65 11.84 6.59
C PHE A 114 -9.03 13.32 6.40
N ARG A 115 -8.66 14.17 7.36
CA ARG A 115 -8.81 15.64 7.29
C ARG A 115 -7.45 16.28 7.46
N GLY A 116 -7.26 17.45 6.85
CA GLY A 116 -6.01 18.21 6.96
C GLY A 116 -5.61 18.47 8.41
N LEU A 117 -4.40 18.07 8.77
CA LEU A 117 -3.83 18.32 10.10
C LEU A 117 -3.35 19.77 10.19
N LYS A 118 -3.70 20.46 11.28
CA LYS A 118 -3.22 21.83 11.56
C LYS A 118 -1.85 21.84 12.23
N SER A 119 -1.47 20.73 12.86
CA SER A 119 -0.19 20.54 13.55
C SER A 119 0.15 19.04 13.61
N LEU A 120 1.43 18.73 13.86
CA LEU A 120 1.94 17.40 14.16
C LEU A 120 2.71 17.46 15.48
N THR A 121 2.18 16.81 16.50
CA THR A 121 2.67 16.89 17.88
C THR A 121 2.55 15.54 18.58
N PHE A 122 3.25 15.38 19.70
CA PHE A 122 3.13 14.18 20.53
C PHE A 122 1.94 14.24 21.51
N THR A 123 0.98 15.14 21.35
CA THR A 123 -0.19 15.19 22.26
C THR A 123 -1.38 14.37 21.74
N ASP A 124 -1.41 14.10 20.44
CA ASP A 124 -2.46 13.34 19.77
C ASP A 124 -1.94 11.95 19.32
N PRO A 125 -2.64 10.84 19.61
CA PRO A 125 -2.17 9.49 19.29
C PRO A 125 -1.96 9.19 17.80
N GLN A 126 -2.78 9.78 16.91
CA GLN A 126 -2.64 9.62 15.46
C GLN A 126 -1.37 10.33 14.99
N GLN A 127 -1.15 11.56 15.46
CA GLN A 127 0.06 12.35 15.15
C GLN A 127 1.32 11.70 15.72
N GLN A 128 1.28 11.17 16.94
CA GLN A 128 2.39 10.39 17.53
C GLN A 128 2.79 9.22 16.62
N SER A 129 1.81 8.47 16.11
CA SER A 129 2.06 7.34 15.22
C SER A 129 2.73 7.79 13.92
N LEU A 130 2.23 8.87 13.31
CA LEU A 130 2.84 9.46 12.10
C LEU A 130 4.29 9.91 12.36
N LEU A 131 4.54 10.60 13.48
CA LEU A 131 5.88 11.08 13.84
C LEU A 131 6.85 9.93 14.08
N HIS A 132 6.45 8.88 14.79
CA HIS A 132 7.28 7.70 15.01
C HIS A 132 7.57 6.95 13.71
N LEU A 133 6.57 6.74 12.86
CA LEU A 133 6.76 6.10 11.56
C LEU A 133 7.73 6.88 10.68
N ALA A 134 7.59 8.20 10.61
CA ALA A 134 8.51 9.07 9.88
C ALA A 134 9.94 8.96 10.42
N GLN A 135 10.10 9.05 11.74
CA GLN A 135 11.40 8.89 12.39
C GLN A 135 12.03 7.54 12.07
N GLU A 136 11.23 6.48 12.03
CA GLU A 136 11.67 5.11 11.74
C GLU A 136 11.86 4.80 10.26
N GLY A 137 11.62 5.76 9.35
CA GLY A 137 11.79 5.60 7.91
C GLY A 137 10.64 4.86 7.24
N ILE A 138 9.46 4.80 7.86
CA ILE A 138 8.29 4.05 7.39
C ILE A 138 7.24 5.02 6.86
N SER A 139 7.00 4.96 5.56
CA SER A 139 5.97 5.80 4.92
C SER A 139 4.60 5.11 4.91
N VAL A 140 3.55 5.87 4.62
CA VAL A 140 2.15 5.40 4.64
C VAL A 140 1.44 5.78 3.35
N TYR A 141 0.84 4.79 2.70
CA TYR A 141 -0.02 4.95 1.52
C TYR A 141 -1.43 4.46 1.81
N SER A 142 -2.44 5.13 1.26
CA SER A 142 -3.85 4.77 1.41
C SER A 142 -4.56 4.71 0.06
N PRO A 143 -5.02 3.53 -0.41
CA PRO A 143 -5.74 3.42 -1.69
C PRO A 143 -7.24 3.75 -1.58
N HIS A 144 -7.84 3.56 -0.40
CA HIS A 144 -9.24 3.87 -0.05
C HIS A 144 -10.26 3.79 -1.21
N THR A 145 -10.91 4.90 -1.60
CA THR A 145 -11.96 4.81 -2.63
C THR A 145 -11.45 4.46 -4.02
N ALA A 146 -10.16 4.64 -4.32
CA ALA A 146 -9.61 4.18 -5.58
C ALA A 146 -9.66 2.64 -5.69
N VAL A 147 -9.38 1.91 -4.60
CA VAL A 147 -9.47 0.43 -4.62
C VAL A 147 -10.92 -0.05 -4.71
N ASP A 148 -11.87 0.71 -4.17
CA ASP A 148 -13.30 0.40 -4.25
C ASP A 148 -13.88 0.64 -5.66
N ALA A 149 -13.44 1.71 -6.32
CA ALA A 149 -13.92 2.12 -7.64
C ALA A 149 -13.22 1.41 -8.81
N THR A 150 -12.16 0.64 -8.54
CA THR A 150 -11.43 -0.09 -9.59
C THR A 150 -12.19 -1.35 -10.00
N PRO A 151 -12.41 -1.59 -11.31
CA PRO A 151 -12.87 -2.88 -11.81
C PRO A 151 -11.94 -4.04 -11.39
N GLY A 152 -12.51 -5.11 -10.85
CA GLY A 152 -11.77 -6.19 -10.19
C GLY A 152 -11.20 -5.80 -8.81
N GLY A 153 -11.64 -4.67 -8.25
CA GLY A 153 -11.23 -4.15 -6.96
C GLY A 153 -12.03 -4.73 -5.78
N MET A 154 -12.04 -4.00 -4.67
CA MET A 154 -12.63 -4.47 -3.40
C MET A 154 -14.13 -4.82 -3.53
N ALA A 155 -14.90 -3.98 -4.23
CA ALA A 155 -16.34 -4.17 -4.38
C ALA A 155 -16.68 -5.42 -5.20
N ASP A 156 -15.93 -5.67 -6.28
CA ASP A 156 -16.12 -6.87 -7.11
C ASP A 156 -15.70 -8.13 -6.33
N TRP A 157 -14.57 -8.08 -5.62
CA TRP A 157 -14.12 -9.19 -4.77
C TRP A 157 -15.14 -9.56 -3.68
N LEU A 158 -15.80 -8.58 -3.08
CA LEU A 158 -16.86 -8.82 -2.09
C LEU A 158 -18.10 -9.47 -2.69
N CYS A 159 -18.38 -9.27 -3.98
CA CYS A 159 -19.50 -9.94 -4.65
C CYS A 159 -19.22 -11.42 -4.94
N ASP A 160 -17.95 -11.83 -4.95
CA ASP A 160 -17.50 -13.18 -5.29
C ASP A 160 -17.38 -14.13 -4.07
N ILE A 161 -17.59 -13.62 -2.85
CA ILE A 161 -17.52 -14.40 -1.59
C ILE A 161 -18.90 -14.69 -1.00
#